data_AF-A0A9W9A6G1-F1
#
_entry.id   AF-A0A9W9A6G1-F1
#
_cell.length_a   1.000
_cell.length_b   1.000
_cell.length_c   1.000
_cell.angle_alpha   90.00
_cell.angle_beta   90.00
_cell.angle_gamma   90.00
#
_symmetry.space_group_name_H-M   'P 1'
#
loop_
_entity.id
_entity.type
_entity.pdbx_description
1 polymer ?
#
loop_
_entity_poly.entity_id
_entity_poly.type
_entity_poly.pdbx_seq_one_letter_code
_entity_poly.pdbx_strand_id
1 'polypeptide(L)'
;MQSEKSRYQLRSLLQGKRGPVMCLAAHPLGTYVASGGEDGTKIWDLQKAALICSPAGAGQCGTTTAMTWIIQPDDTEEGLAFGTDDSYLCIWKREKPNEFIEIHCSRLVGGNICQEISGIAYDASSGQLAVAQCAESVHHFIIDPSMKLVVVKSMKIPQHWPQAITFGQMGGVAVYRLSTTDRLKTFDVPFAMRRIRNVAFHDGNRAIVTRSDHGKVYIFDWRSGDIIDIIDIGVKDWVQPIVTVEKAGIPLVIFGRLGANIGKTDIQIWEKIDRPSKDANGRITFQESALAIMCLLSTMFLLENVLKVPVTEYVFQWLNLAIEQTEPYLAGKDKDIIHNTTIYL
;
A
#
# COMPACT_ATOMS: atom_id res chain seq x y z
N MET A 1 -25.94 -17.01 12.40
CA MET A 1 -24.88 -16.18 11.80
C MET A 1 -24.12 -17.06 10.83
N GLN A 2 -24.46 -17.01 9.54
CA GLN A 2 -23.75 -17.76 8.50
C GLN A 2 -22.34 -17.18 8.39
N SER A 3 -21.34 -18.03 8.60
CA SER A 3 -19.95 -17.75 8.24
C SER A 3 -19.93 -17.46 6.74
N GLU A 4 -19.72 -16.21 6.35
CA GLU A 4 -19.33 -15.89 4.97
C GLU A 4 -18.14 -16.80 4.62
N LYS A 5 -18.23 -17.51 3.50
CA LYS A 5 -17.06 -18.21 2.95
C LYS A 5 -15.98 -17.16 2.77
N SER A 6 -14.83 -17.34 3.41
CA SER A 6 -13.68 -16.44 3.28
C SER A 6 -13.47 -16.08 1.81
N ARG A 7 -13.60 -14.79 1.47
CA ARG A 7 -13.39 -14.24 0.12
C ARG A 7 -11.99 -14.52 -0.42
N TYR A 8 -11.06 -14.88 0.46
CA TYR A 8 -9.67 -15.17 0.17
C TYR A 8 -9.32 -16.58 0.66
N GLN A 9 -8.54 -17.31 -0.13
CA GLN A 9 -8.04 -18.63 0.24
C GLN A 9 -6.53 -18.67 0.03
N LEU A 10 -5.84 -19.37 0.94
CA LEU A 10 -4.41 -19.63 0.80
C LEU A 10 -4.20 -20.47 -0.46
N ARG A 11 -3.47 -19.90 -1.43
CA ARG A 11 -3.16 -20.59 -2.69
C ARG A 11 -1.92 -21.47 -2.59
N SER A 12 -0.84 -20.92 -2.04
CA SER A 12 0.47 -21.59 -1.99
C SER A 12 1.31 -21.08 -0.82
N LEU A 13 2.24 -21.90 -0.34
CA LEU A 13 3.25 -21.55 0.65
C LEU A 13 4.64 -21.54 -0.01
N LEU A 14 5.31 -20.37 0.02
CA LEU A 14 6.65 -20.22 -0.55
C LEU A 14 7.70 -20.59 0.51
N GLN A 15 8.17 -21.84 0.47
CA GLN A 15 9.16 -22.37 1.43
C GLN A 15 10.59 -22.21 0.90
N GLY A 16 11.51 -21.77 1.76
CA GLY A 16 12.93 -21.61 1.40
C GLY A 16 13.71 -20.55 2.18
N LYS A 17 13.09 -19.95 3.20
CA LYS A 17 13.75 -19.05 4.17
C LYS A 17 13.95 -19.75 5.52
N ARG A 18 15.06 -19.45 6.19
CA ARG A 18 15.46 -19.92 7.52
C ARG A 18 15.34 -18.81 8.60
N GLY A 19 15.13 -17.56 8.20
CA GLY A 19 14.99 -16.38 9.06
C GLY A 19 13.76 -15.51 8.73
N PRO A 20 13.56 -14.43 9.51
CA PRO A 20 12.40 -13.55 9.37
C PRO A 20 12.37 -12.81 8.02
N VAL A 21 11.16 -12.66 7.47
CA VAL A 21 10.92 -11.81 6.29
C VAL A 21 10.66 -10.40 6.76
N MET A 22 11.54 -9.47 6.39
CA MET A 22 11.45 -8.07 6.80
C MET A 22 10.74 -7.21 5.75
N CYS A 23 10.85 -7.56 4.47
CA CYS A 23 10.22 -6.83 3.38
C CYS A 23 9.79 -7.75 2.22
N LEU A 24 8.82 -7.28 1.45
CA LEU A 24 8.22 -7.96 0.29
C LEU A 24 7.90 -6.93 -0.80
N ALA A 25 8.00 -7.33 -2.06
CA ALA A 25 7.52 -6.53 -3.20
C ALA A 25 6.92 -7.44 -4.28
N ALA A 26 5.65 -7.20 -4.61
CA ALA A 26 4.99 -7.89 -5.72
C ALA A 26 5.36 -7.20 -7.04
N HIS A 27 5.65 -8.00 -8.06
CA HIS A 27 5.85 -7.48 -9.41
C HIS A 27 4.51 -6.98 -9.96
N PRO A 28 4.43 -5.79 -10.58
CA PRO A 28 3.20 -5.24 -11.15
C PRO A 28 2.43 -6.16 -12.10
N LEU A 29 3.13 -6.98 -12.90
CA LEU A 29 2.50 -7.97 -13.77
C LEU A 29 1.97 -9.22 -13.03
N GLY A 30 2.22 -9.35 -11.73
CA GLY A 30 1.74 -10.48 -10.91
C GLY A 30 2.46 -11.81 -11.16
N THR A 31 3.54 -11.82 -11.93
CA THR A 31 4.33 -13.02 -12.24
C THR A 31 5.29 -13.38 -11.10
N TYR A 32 5.89 -12.37 -10.48
CA TYR A 32 6.95 -12.54 -9.48
C TYR A 32 6.60 -11.87 -8.16
N VAL A 33 7.19 -12.39 -7.09
CA VAL A 33 7.29 -11.70 -5.80
C VAL A 33 8.73 -11.73 -5.33
N ALA A 34 9.22 -10.61 -4.83
CA ALA A 34 10.49 -10.50 -4.16
C ALA A 34 10.30 -10.50 -2.65
N SER A 35 11.26 -11.06 -1.93
CA SER A 35 11.22 -11.16 -0.47
C SER A 35 12.61 -10.99 0.10
N GLY A 36 12.74 -10.25 1.20
CA GLY A 36 14.01 -9.88 1.81
C GLY A 36 13.96 -10.04 3.32
N GLY A 37 15.12 -10.26 3.93
CA GLY A 37 15.26 -10.44 5.37
C GLY A 37 16.66 -10.92 5.73
N GLU A 38 16.77 -11.69 6.81
CA GLU A 38 18.06 -12.15 7.36
C GLU A 38 18.77 -13.15 6.44
N ASP A 39 18.02 -13.99 5.71
CA ASP A 39 18.59 -14.91 4.71
C ASP A 39 18.90 -14.23 3.37
N GLY A 40 18.83 -12.90 3.32
CA GLY A 40 18.99 -12.10 2.11
C GLY A 40 17.72 -12.01 1.24
N THR A 41 17.94 -11.51 0.03
CA THR A 41 16.89 -11.28 -0.97
C THR A 41 16.65 -12.53 -1.81
N LYS A 42 15.39 -12.78 -2.16
CA LYS A 42 14.94 -13.91 -2.99
C LYS A 42 13.81 -13.45 -3.92
N ILE A 43 13.78 -13.99 -5.13
CA ILE A 43 12.67 -13.81 -6.09
C ILE A 43 11.98 -15.15 -6.31
N TRP A 44 10.64 -15.12 -6.32
CA TRP A 44 9.78 -16.28 -6.47
C TRP A 44 8.87 -16.12 -7.70
N ASP A 45 8.65 -17.21 -8.41
CA ASP A 45 7.62 -17.33 -9.44
C ASP A 45 6.30 -17.70 -8.76
N LEU A 46 5.28 -16.84 -8.92
CA LEU A 46 3.97 -17.02 -8.29
C LEU A 46 3.12 -18.09 -8.96
N GLN A 47 3.31 -18.37 -10.25
CA GLN A 47 2.58 -19.43 -10.94
C GLN A 47 3.09 -20.80 -10.51
N LYS A 48 4.41 -20.94 -10.38
CA LYS A 48 5.08 -22.20 -9.99
C LYS A 48 5.21 -22.36 -8.48
N ALA A 49 4.96 -21.30 -7.71
CA ALA A 49 5.20 -21.23 -6.28
C ALA A 49 6.64 -21.67 -5.90
N ALA A 50 7.61 -21.26 -6.71
CA ALA A 50 8.98 -21.75 -6.63
C ALA A 50 9.99 -20.61 -6.54
N LEU A 51 11.07 -20.84 -5.79
CA LEU A 51 12.23 -19.95 -5.76
C LEU A 51 12.91 -19.99 -7.14
N ILE A 52 13.09 -18.82 -7.76
CA ILE A 52 13.76 -18.73 -9.06
C ILE A 52 15.15 -18.12 -8.95
N CYS A 53 15.35 -17.17 -8.04
CA CYS A 53 16.61 -16.44 -7.97
C CYS A 53 16.97 -16.01 -6.55
N SER A 54 18.26 -16.10 -6.24
CA SER A 54 18.91 -15.61 -5.03
C SER A 54 20.39 -15.36 -5.34
N PRO A 55 20.75 -14.35 -6.17
CA PRO A 55 22.13 -14.02 -6.52
C PRO A 55 23.06 -13.97 -5.31
N ALA A 56 24.26 -14.52 -5.47
CA ALA A 56 25.16 -14.88 -4.37
C ALA A 56 25.85 -13.70 -3.64
N GLY A 57 25.59 -12.44 -4.03
CA GLY A 57 26.16 -11.24 -3.38
C GLY A 57 25.30 -10.66 -2.25
N ALA A 58 23.97 -10.78 -2.35
CA ALA A 58 23.05 -10.06 -1.46
C ALA A 58 23.05 -10.54 0.00
N GLY A 59 23.34 -11.83 0.24
CA GLY A 59 23.43 -12.37 1.60
C GLY A 59 24.68 -11.92 2.37
N GLN A 60 25.66 -11.32 1.71
CA GLN A 60 26.90 -10.86 2.34
C GLN A 60 26.86 -9.37 2.74
N CYS A 61 25.81 -8.64 2.35
CA CYS A 61 25.71 -7.19 2.50
C CYS A 61 24.75 -6.76 3.64
N GLY A 62 24.40 -7.69 4.52
CA GLY A 62 23.48 -7.47 5.65
C GLY A 62 22.03 -7.91 5.38
N THR A 63 21.17 -7.70 6.37
CA THR A 63 19.74 -8.02 6.34
C THR A 63 19.05 -7.12 5.32
N THR A 64 18.23 -7.69 4.43
CA THR A 64 17.43 -6.86 3.50
C THR A 64 16.20 -6.28 4.18
N THR A 65 16.11 -4.94 4.21
CA THR A 65 15.14 -4.18 5.00
C THR A 65 14.12 -3.42 4.15
N ALA A 66 14.47 -3.04 2.93
CA ALA A 66 13.58 -2.36 1.99
C ALA A 66 13.78 -2.85 0.56
N MET A 67 12.74 -2.82 -0.27
CA MET A 67 12.82 -3.20 -1.69
C MET A 67 11.75 -2.57 -2.57
N THR A 68 12.05 -2.45 -3.86
CA THR A 68 11.10 -2.07 -4.92
C THR A 68 11.49 -2.69 -6.25
N TRP A 69 10.49 -2.99 -7.08
CA TRP A 69 10.74 -3.34 -8.47
C TRP A 69 11.11 -2.09 -9.26
N ILE A 70 12.03 -2.26 -10.22
CA ILE A 70 12.41 -1.28 -11.23
C ILE A 70 11.85 -1.81 -12.55
N ILE A 71 10.94 -1.06 -13.13
CA ILE A 71 10.33 -1.38 -14.43
C ILE A 71 10.45 -0.14 -15.29
N GLN A 72 11.14 -0.27 -16.42
CA GLN A 72 11.25 0.82 -17.37
C GLN A 72 9.94 0.96 -18.17
N PRO A 73 9.55 2.19 -18.56
CA PRO A 73 8.30 2.43 -19.29
C PRO A 73 8.13 1.66 -20.60
N ASP A 74 9.24 1.26 -21.22
CA ASP A 74 9.27 0.51 -22.47
C ASP A 74 9.19 -1.02 -22.26
N ASP A 75 9.06 -1.47 -21.01
CA ASP A 75 9.03 -2.88 -20.59
C ASP A 75 10.25 -3.68 -21.11
N THR A 76 11.35 -3.00 -21.45
CA THR A 76 12.53 -3.64 -22.01
C THR A 76 13.41 -4.25 -20.93
N GLU A 77 13.46 -3.60 -19.77
CA GLU A 77 14.35 -3.97 -18.67
C GLU A 77 13.58 -3.95 -17.36
N GLU A 78 13.70 -5.06 -16.63
CA GLU A 78 13.16 -5.20 -15.28
C GLU A 78 14.27 -5.54 -14.29
N GLY A 79 14.09 -5.05 -13.07
CA GLY A 79 15.06 -5.22 -12.02
C GLY A 79 14.46 -5.08 -10.65
N LEU A 80 15.27 -5.32 -9.63
CA LEU A 80 14.90 -5.19 -8.24
C LEU A 80 15.95 -4.32 -7.55
N ALA A 81 15.52 -3.21 -6.96
CA ALA A 81 16.33 -2.46 -6.01
C ALA A 81 16.00 -2.92 -4.60
N PHE A 82 17.02 -3.13 -3.78
CA PHE A 82 16.84 -3.42 -2.36
C PHE A 82 17.95 -2.78 -1.52
N GLY A 83 17.61 -2.53 -0.25
CA GLY A 83 18.47 -1.90 0.73
C GLY A 83 18.65 -2.79 1.95
N THR A 84 19.80 -2.65 2.62
CA THR A 84 20.14 -3.43 3.81
C THR A 84 20.30 -2.60 5.08
N ASP A 85 20.35 -3.29 6.22
CA ASP A 85 20.70 -2.72 7.54
C ASP A 85 22.11 -2.12 7.60
N ASP A 86 23.04 -2.61 6.76
CA ASP A 86 24.44 -2.16 6.66
C ASP A 86 24.66 -1.03 5.63
N SER A 87 23.60 -0.36 5.18
CA SER A 87 23.60 0.71 4.18
C SER A 87 23.89 0.29 2.75
N TYR A 88 23.85 -1.00 2.40
CA TYR A 88 24.05 -1.41 1.01
C TYR A 88 22.80 -1.20 0.19
N LEU A 89 22.92 -0.41 -0.88
CA LEU A 89 21.96 -0.34 -1.95
C LEU A 89 22.41 -1.28 -3.07
N CYS A 90 21.56 -2.25 -3.38
CA CYS A 90 21.82 -3.25 -4.40
C CYS A 90 20.76 -3.19 -5.50
N ILE A 91 21.18 -3.47 -6.74
CA ILE A 91 20.30 -3.58 -7.88
C ILE A 91 20.57 -4.89 -8.60
N TRP A 92 19.50 -5.65 -8.78
CA TRP A 92 19.49 -6.80 -9.66
C TRP A 92 18.81 -6.44 -10.96
N LYS A 93 19.38 -6.91 -12.06
CA LYS A 93 18.83 -6.79 -13.42
C LYS A 93 18.43 -8.17 -13.90
N ARG A 94 17.28 -8.27 -14.56
CA ARG A 94 16.91 -9.50 -15.26
C ARG A 94 17.68 -9.61 -16.56
N GLU A 95 18.36 -10.73 -16.75
CA GLU A 95 19.07 -11.02 -18.00
C GLU A 95 18.27 -11.99 -18.88
N LYS A 96 17.62 -12.98 -18.26
CA LYS A 96 16.76 -13.96 -18.95
C LYS A 96 15.50 -14.22 -18.12
N PRO A 97 14.46 -14.87 -18.67
CA PRO A 97 13.34 -15.34 -17.88
C PRO A 97 13.82 -16.13 -16.65
N ASN A 98 13.43 -15.66 -15.47
CA ASN A 98 13.77 -16.24 -14.17
C ASN A 98 15.26 -16.14 -13.76
N GLU A 99 16.08 -15.39 -14.48
CA GLU A 99 17.51 -15.21 -14.19
C GLU A 99 17.81 -13.73 -13.93
N PHE A 100 18.23 -13.43 -12.71
CA PHE A 100 18.62 -12.10 -12.27
C PHE A 100 20.09 -12.09 -11.90
N ILE A 101 20.78 -11.02 -12.28
CA ILE A 101 22.19 -10.80 -11.97
C ILE A 101 22.33 -9.53 -11.14
N GLU A 102 23.29 -9.51 -10.22
CA GLU A 102 23.62 -8.31 -9.47
C GLU A 102 24.50 -7.40 -10.33
N ILE A 103 24.00 -6.20 -10.61
CA ILE A 103 24.70 -5.21 -11.43
C ILE A 103 25.22 -4.03 -10.61
N HIS A 104 24.68 -3.84 -9.40
CA HIS A 104 25.09 -2.79 -8.51
C HIS A 104 25.00 -3.28 -7.06
N CYS A 105 26.03 -2.96 -6.28
CA CYS A 105 26.06 -3.14 -4.85
C CYS A 105 27.03 -2.09 -4.30
N SER A 106 26.50 -1.08 -3.61
CA SER A 106 27.34 -0.04 -2.99
C SER A 106 26.79 0.39 -1.64
N ARG A 107 27.72 0.67 -0.72
CA ARG A 107 27.38 1.15 0.60
C ARG A 107 27.16 2.66 0.55
N LEU A 108 25.95 3.10 0.88
CA LEU A 108 25.59 4.51 0.96
C LEU A 108 26.23 5.15 2.20
N VAL A 109 26.75 6.36 2.01
CA VAL A 109 27.39 7.12 3.09
C VAL A 109 26.36 8.04 3.74
N GLY A 110 26.14 7.83 5.03
CA GLY A 110 25.28 8.65 5.87
C GLY A 110 25.96 9.06 7.17
N GLY A 111 25.17 9.29 8.21
CA GLY A 111 25.66 9.45 9.58
C GLY A 111 26.22 8.17 10.20
N ASN A 112 26.72 8.29 11.43
CA ASN A 112 27.36 7.20 12.16
C ASN A 112 26.39 6.38 13.01
N ILE A 113 25.11 6.72 12.99
CA ILE A 113 24.07 6.13 13.84
C ILE A 113 23.01 5.53 12.93
N CYS A 114 22.64 4.27 13.12
CA CYS A 114 21.56 3.58 12.41
C CYS A 114 21.78 3.55 10.89
N GLN A 115 22.57 2.58 10.41
CA GLN A 115 22.98 2.47 9.01
C GLN A 115 21.93 1.87 8.07
N GLU A 116 20.76 1.55 8.60
CA GLU A 116 19.73 0.87 7.84
C GLU A 116 19.15 1.71 6.71
N ILE A 117 18.99 1.10 5.54
CA ILE A 117 18.09 1.61 4.50
C ILE A 117 16.67 1.23 4.91
N SER A 118 15.95 2.22 5.43
CA SER A 118 14.60 2.08 5.96
C SER A 118 13.50 2.04 4.90
N GLY A 119 13.77 2.59 3.71
CA GLY A 119 12.77 2.67 2.65
C GLY A 119 13.39 2.97 1.29
N ILE A 120 12.77 2.42 0.24
CA ILE A 120 13.12 2.66 -1.15
C ILE A 120 11.83 2.89 -1.92
N ALA A 121 11.80 3.91 -2.76
CA ALA A 121 10.71 4.18 -3.69
C ALA A 121 11.26 4.37 -5.09
N TYR A 122 10.55 3.86 -6.09
CA TYR A 122 10.86 4.02 -7.49
C TYR A 122 9.65 4.57 -8.24
N ASP A 123 9.87 5.56 -9.10
CA ASP A 123 8.88 6.09 -10.04
C ASP A 123 9.24 5.65 -11.45
N ALA A 124 8.50 4.67 -11.97
CA ALA A 124 8.71 4.12 -13.30
C ALA A 124 8.58 5.17 -14.42
N SER A 125 7.71 6.17 -14.25
CA SER A 125 7.44 7.17 -15.28
C SER A 125 8.63 8.12 -15.52
N SER A 126 9.40 8.39 -14.48
CA SER A 126 10.54 9.32 -14.52
C SER A 126 11.90 8.65 -14.31
N GLY A 127 11.94 7.36 -13.96
CA GLY A 127 13.16 6.64 -13.62
C GLY A 127 13.79 7.07 -12.29
N GLN A 128 13.09 7.88 -11.48
CA GLN A 128 13.61 8.37 -10.21
C GLN A 128 13.57 7.28 -9.14
N LEU A 129 14.65 7.15 -8.39
CA LEU A 129 14.78 6.27 -7.24
C LEU A 129 15.13 7.11 -6.01
N ALA A 130 14.32 7.01 -4.97
CA ALA A 130 14.56 7.67 -3.70
C ALA A 130 14.80 6.63 -2.60
N VAL A 131 15.82 6.87 -1.79
CA VAL A 131 16.28 5.96 -0.73
C VAL A 131 16.35 6.70 0.58
N ALA A 132 15.65 6.20 1.59
CA ALA A 132 15.67 6.71 2.96
C ALA A 132 16.62 5.87 3.82
N GLN A 133 17.70 6.49 4.28
CA GLN A 133 18.66 5.89 5.20
C GLN A 133 18.40 6.44 6.60
N CYS A 134 18.27 5.55 7.58
CA CYS A 134 18.08 5.91 8.98
C CYS A 134 19.23 6.79 9.52
N ALA A 135 20.39 6.75 8.86
CA ALA A 135 21.58 7.56 9.17
C ALA A 135 21.43 9.04 8.76
N GLU A 136 20.26 9.63 9.04
CA GLU A 136 19.94 11.02 8.79
C GLU A 136 20.02 11.43 7.31
N SER A 137 19.88 10.49 6.37
CA SER A 137 20.14 10.75 4.96
C SER A 137 18.99 10.32 4.06
N VAL A 138 18.72 11.13 3.04
CA VAL A 138 17.87 10.77 1.91
C VAL A 138 18.69 10.91 0.64
N HIS A 139 18.73 9.84 -0.15
CA HIS A 139 19.42 9.79 -1.42
C HIS A 139 18.41 9.77 -2.56
N HIS A 140 18.71 10.51 -3.61
CA HIS A 140 17.92 10.61 -4.81
C HIS A 140 18.82 10.26 -6.01
N PHE A 141 18.36 9.30 -6.79
CA PHE A 141 19.02 8.80 -7.96
C PHE A 141 18.07 8.81 -9.15
N ILE A 142 18.63 8.76 -10.35
CA ILE A 142 17.93 8.39 -11.57
C ILE A 142 18.53 7.07 -12.03
N ILE A 143 17.68 6.11 -12.38
CA ILE A 143 18.09 4.88 -13.05
C ILE A 143 17.97 5.14 -14.54
N ASP A 144 19.09 5.07 -15.24
CA ASP A 144 19.11 5.23 -16.68
C ASP A 144 18.55 3.98 -17.40
N PRO A 145 18.27 4.06 -18.71
CA PRO A 145 17.78 2.91 -19.47
C PRO A 145 18.70 1.68 -19.42
N SER A 146 20.00 1.85 -19.13
CA SER A 146 20.95 0.75 -18.98
C SER A 146 20.95 0.11 -17.58
N MET A 147 20.00 0.47 -16.71
CA MET A 147 19.93 0.08 -15.29
C MET A 147 21.10 0.60 -14.45
N LYS A 148 21.78 1.65 -14.90
CA LYS A 148 22.86 2.26 -14.14
C LYS A 148 22.31 3.35 -13.23
N LEU A 149 22.79 3.36 -12.00
CA LEU A 149 22.41 4.32 -10.99
C LEU A 149 23.21 5.63 -11.15
N VAL A 150 22.50 6.73 -11.37
CA VAL A 150 23.05 8.09 -11.44
C VAL A 150 22.65 8.86 -10.20
N VAL A 151 23.62 9.31 -9.41
CA VAL A 151 23.35 10.11 -8.20
C VAL A 151 22.90 11.50 -8.62
N VAL A 152 21.67 11.88 -8.25
CA VAL A 152 21.16 13.25 -8.45
C VAL A 152 21.47 14.10 -7.24
N LYS A 153 21.12 13.61 -6.04
CA LYS A 153 21.31 14.35 -4.80
C LYS A 153 21.38 13.41 -3.60
N SER A 154 22.25 13.71 -2.65
CA SER A 154 22.26 13.06 -1.34
C SER A 154 22.18 14.16 -0.28
N MET A 155 21.24 14.04 0.65
CA MET A 155 20.89 15.12 1.57
C MET A 155 20.87 14.59 2.98
N LYS A 156 21.56 15.29 3.87
CA LYS A 156 21.50 15.03 5.30
C LYS A 156 20.39 15.85 5.93
N ILE A 157 19.59 15.23 6.78
CA ILE A 157 18.50 15.82 7.56
C ILE A 157 18.85 15.62 9.04
N PRO A 158 19.65 16.52 9.63
CA PRO A 158 20.18 16.35 10.99
C PRO A 158 19.06 16.17 12.02
N GLN A 159 19.26 15.28 13.00
CA GLN A 159 18.28 15.00 14.06
C GLN A 159 16.96 14.39 13.56
N HIS A 160 16.93 13.91 12.32
CA HIS A 160 15.80 13.17 11.76
C HIS A 160 16.26 11.80 11.30
N TRP A 161 15.43 10.78 11.52
CA TRP A 161 15.68 9.41 11.11
C TRP A 161 14.61 9.03 10.08
N PRO A 162 14.88 9.16 8.78
CA PRO A 162 13.97 8.70 7.73
C PRO A 162 13.55 7.25 8.01
N GLN A 163 12.24 6.97 7.91
CA GLN A 163 11.69 5.63 8.17
C GLN A 163 10.97 5.03 6.96
N ALA A 164 10.45 5.87 6.08
CA ALA A 164 9.77 5.47 4.87
C ALA A 164 9.93 6.56 3.82
N ILE A 165 9.84 6.19 2.56
CA ILE A 165 9.87 7.10 1.43
C ILE A 165 8.93 6.56 0.35
N THR A 166 8.24 7.47 -0.33
CA THR A 166 7.31 7.14 -1.41
C THR A 166 7.23 8.30 -2.39
N PHE A 167 7.12 7.99 -3.68
CA PHE A 167 6.77 8.98 -4.68
C PHE A 167 5.25 9.09 -4.70
N GLY A 168 4.73 10.29 -4.44
CA GLY A 168 3.32 10.57 -4.74
C GLY A 168 3.22 10.97 -6.19
N GLN A 169 2.21 10.48 -6.93
CA GLN A 169 1.93 10.98 -8.29
C GLN A 169 1.61 12.50 -8.28
N MET A 170 1.37 13.09 -7.11
CA MET A 170 1.37 14.54 -6.86
C MET A 170 2.07 14.95 -5.53
N GLY A 171 2.98 14.13 -4.99
CA GLY A 171 3.85 14.49 -3.84
C GLY A 171 3.53 13.87 -2.45
N GLY A 172 4.23 12.77 -2.12
CA GLY A 172 4.83 12.30 -0.85
C GLY A 172 4.06 11.95 0.46
N VAL A 173 4.79 11.31 1.38
CA VAL A 173 4.62 11.40 2.86
C VAL A 173 5.97 11.69 3.52
N ALA A 174 5.97 12.59 4.52
CA ALA A 174 7.10 13.46 4.85
C ALA A 174 7.67 14.07 3.56
N VAL A 175 6.88 14.92 2.91
CA VAL A 175 7.26 15.48 1.61
C VAL A 175 8.37 16.50 1.84
N TYR A 176 9.60 16.06 1.71
CA TYR A 176 10.70 16.97 1.44
C TYR A 176 10.62 17.30 -0.04
N ARG A 177 10.55 18.59 -0.38
CA ARG A 177 10.76 18.98 -1.76
C ARG A 177 12.24 18.70 -2.08
N LEU A 178 12.52 17.59 -2.78
CA LEU A 178 13.89 17.11 -3.02
C LEU A 178 14.81 18.17 -3.66
N SER A 179 14.25 19.13 -4.42
CA SER A 179 15.01 20.27 -4.95
C SER A 179 15.54 21.22 -3.86
N THR A 180 14.77 21.48 -2.80
CA THR A 180 15.06 22.54 -1.80
C THR A 180 15.32 22.03 -0.39
N THR A 181 15.11 20.74 -0.09
CA THR A 181 15.08 20.18 1.29
C THR A 181 14.02 20.78 2.21
N ASP A 182 13.12 21.61 1.68
CA ASP A 182 12.08 22.21 2.48
C ASP A 182 11.10 21.12 2.93
N ARG A 183 10.91 21.05 4.25
CA ARG A 183 9.90 20.20 4.87
C ARG A 183 8.53 20.79 4.57
N LEU A 184 7.74 20.11 3.74
CA LEU A 184 6.40 20.59 3.39
C LEU A 184 5.38 20.28 4.49
N LYS A 185 5.45 19.08 5.11
CA LYS A 185 4.47 18.68 6.12
C LYS A 185 4.93 17.52 7.01
N THR A 186 4.42 17.49 8.24
CA THR A 186 4.59 16.40 9.22
C THR A 186 3.23 15.90 9.67
N PHE A 187 3.08 14.57 9.70
CA PHE A 187 1.88 13.89 10.21
C PHE A 187 2.27 13.23 11.54
N ASP A 188 1.90 13.86 12.65
CA ASP A 188 2.30 13.41 13.96
C ASP A 188 1.45 12.23 14.42
N VAL A 189 2.10 11.09 14.66
CA VAL A 189 1.47 9.90 15.22
C VAL A 189 2.09 9.64 16.59
N PRO A 190 1.29 9.55 17.67
CA PRO A 190 1.78 9.23 19.01
C PRO A 190 2.70 8.01 18.98
N PHE A 191 3.79 8.02 19.75
CA PHE A 191 4.75 6.93 19.79
C PHE A 191 4.99 6.44 21.22
N ALA A 192 5.15 5.14 21.36
CA ALA A 192 5.63 4.49 22.58
C ALA A 192 7.09 4.02 22.43
N MET A 193 7.54 3.72 21.21
CA MET A 193 8.88 3.22 20.87
C MET A 193 9.36 3.78 19.50
N ARG A 194 10.68 3.97 19.36
CA ARG A 194 11.30 4.38 18.09
C ARG A 194 11.53 3.16 17.20
N ARG A 195 10.54 2.79 16.39
CA ARG A 195 10.64 1.73 15.37
C ARG A 195 10.17 2.21 14.00
N ILE A 196 10.62 1.51 12.95
CA ILE A 196 10.35 1.82 11.54
C ILE A 196 8.85 1.73 11.24
N ARG A 197 8.26 2.83 10.80
CA ARG A 197 6.86 2.90 10.39
C ARG A 197 6.75 2.83 8.88
N ASN A 198 5.99 1.85 8.40
CA ASN A 198 5.59 1.84 7.00
C ASN A 198 4.53 2.92 6.78
N VAL A 199 4.63 3.54 5.62
CA VAL A 199 3.75 4.60 5.18
C VAL A 199 3.37 4.30 3.74
N ALA A 200 2.08 4.42 3.44
CA ALA A 200 1.56 4.18 2.10
C ALA A 200 0.48 5.18 1.76
N PHE A 201 0.40 5.55 0.48
CA PHE A 201 -0.69 6.36 -0.03
C PHE A 201 -1.95 5.51 -0.25
N HIS A 202 -3.10 6.13 -0.07
CA HIS A 202 -4.42 5.49 -0.18
C HIS A 202 -5.40 6.42 -0.90
N ASP A 203 -6.45 5.85 -1.49
CA ASP A 203 -7.55 6.57 -2.13
C ASP A 203 -7.06 7.58 -3.19
N GLY A 204 -6.29 7.11 -4.18
CA GLY A 204 -5.77 7.97 -5.25
C GLY A 204 -4.88 9.14 -4.76
N ASN A 205 -4.06 8.90 -3.74
CA ASN A 205 -3.23 9.90 -3.04
C ASN A 205 -4.02 10.97 -2.27
N ARG A 206 -5.30 10.74 -1.96
CA ARG A 206 -6.07 11.63 -1.07
C ARG A 206 -5.75 11.39 0.40
N ALA A 207 -5.41 10.15 0.74
CA ALA A 207 -5.14 9.74 2.10
C ALA A 207 -3.74 9.15 2.26
N ILE A 208 -3.23 9.26 3.48
CA ILE A 208 -1.96 8.70 3.92
C ILE A 208 -2.26 7.70 5.03
N VAL A 209 -1.77 6.49 4.89
CA VAL A 209 -1.92 5.43 5.89
C VAL A 209 -0.57 5.19 6.53
N THR A 210 -0.54 5.19 7.85
CA THR A 210 0.68 4.91 8.62
C THR A 210 0.35 4.04 9.83
N ARG A 211 1.25 3.08 10.08
CA ARG A 211 1.15 2.21 11.25
C ARG A 211 1.74 2.86 12.49
N SER A 212 1.25 2.41 13.63
CA SER A 212 1.84 2.71 14.92
C SER A 212 2.35 1.48 15.65
N ASP A 213 3.10 1.75 16.71
CA ASP A 213 3.72 0.77 17.61
C ASP A 213 2.78 0.30 18.74
N HIS A 214 1.62 0.92 18.86
CA HIS A 214 0.63 0.66 19.92
C HIS A 214 -0.71 0.15 19.37
N GLY A 215 -0.68 -0.57 18.25
CA GLY A 215 -1.85 -1.30 17.73
C GLY A 215 -2.86 -0.46 16.97
N LYS A 216 -2.45 0.71 16.50
CA LYS A 216 -3.31 1.63 15.74
C LYS A 216 -2.75 1.87 14.35
N VAL A 217 -3.64 1.96 13.38
CA VAL A 217 -3.36 2.45 12.03
C VAL A 217 -4.08 3.79 11.87
N TYR A 218 -3.33 4.81 11.48
CA TYR A 218 -3.84 6.16 11.28
C TYR A 218 -3.99 6.43 9.80
N ILE A 219 -5.15 6.95 9.42
CA ILE A 219 -5.47 7.40 8.07
C ILE A 219 -5.61 8.91 8.13
N PHE A 220 -4.74 9.62 7.42
CA PHE A 220 -4.71 11.08 7.37
C PHE A 220 -5.19 11.57 6.02
N ASP A 221 -5.90 12.71 6.00
CA ASP A 221 -6.13 13.47 4.77
C ASP A 221 -4.84 14.20 4.42
N TRP A 222 -4.36 14.01 3.19
CA TRP A 222 -3.04 14.51 2.82
C TRP A 222 -3.00 16.05 2.78
N ARG A 223 -4.10 16.70 2.36
CA ARG A 223 -4.15 18.16 2.15
C ARG A 223 -4.23 18.91 3.46
N SER A 224 -5.17 18.52 4.32
CA SER A 224 -5.45 19.14 5.61
C SER A 224 -4.45 18.69 6.67
N GLY A 225 -4.01 17.43 6.64
CA GLY A 225 -3.20 16.85 7.71
C GLY A 225 -4.03 16.25 8.83
N ASP A 226 -5.36 16.33 8.72
CA ASP A 226 -6.28 15.84 9.72
C ASP A 226 -6.40 14.31 9.67
N ILE A 227 -6.68 13.70 10.81
CA ILE A 227 -6.95 12.27 10.89
C ILE A 227 -8.36 12.03 10.34
N ILE A 228 -8.44 11.32 9.21
CA ILE A 228 -9.71 10.84 8.63
C ILE A 228 -10.26 9.72 9.51
N ASP A 229 -9.43 8.73 9.83
CA ASP A 229 -9.85 7.59 10.66
C ASP A 229 -8.68 6.94 11.39
N ILE A 230 -9.02 6.17 12.43
CA ILE A 230 -8.10 5.37 13.23
C ILE A 230 -8.65 3.95 13.32
N ILE A 231 -7.94 3.01 12.71
CA ILE A 231 -8.22 1.59 12.86
C ILE A 231 -7.50 1.10 14.13
N ASP A 232 -8.28 0.62 15.10
CA ASP A 232 -7.76 -0.01 16.31
C ASP A 232 -7.80 -1.54 16.15
N ILE A 233 -6.63 -2.17 16.25
CA ILE A 233 -6.48 -3.62 16.07
C ILE A 233 -6.96 -4.39 17.31
N GLY A 234 -7.27 -3.69 18.41
CA GLY A 234 -7.78 -4.27 19.64
C GLY A 234 -6.69 -4.96 20.47
N VAL A 235 -5.42 -4.75 20.15
CA VAL A 235 -4.27 -5.16 20.96
C VAL A 235 -3.29 -4.01 21.04
N LYS A 236 -2.75 -3.72 22.22
CA LYS A 236 -1.61 -2.81 22.37
C LYS A 236 -0.32 -3.52 21.96
N ASP A 237 -0.26 -3.97 20.72
CA ASP A 237 0.92 -4.59 20.14
C ASP A 237 1.19 -3.98 18.76
N TRP A 238 2.42 -4.11 18.28
CA TRP A 238 2.83 -3.50 17.02
C TRP A 238 2.06 -4.04 15.80
N VAL A 239 1.82 -3.16 14.83
CA VAL A 239 1.19 -3.54 13.55
C VAL A 239 2.28 -3.98 12.56
N GLN A 240 2.07 -5.14 11.92
CA GLN A 240 2.94 -5.63 10.84
C GLN A 240 2.88 -4.69 9.62
N PRO A 241 3.73 -4.86 8.58
CA PRO A 241 3.69 -4.03 7.39
C PRO A 241 2.26 -3.84 6.87
N ILE A 242 1.91 -2.57 6.60
CA ILE A 242 0.68 -2.18 5.93
C ILE A 242 0.97 -2.09 4.43
N VAL A 243 0.04 -2.58 3.62
CA VAL A 243 -0.02 -2.38 2.18
C VAL A 243 -1.37 -1.75 1.84
N THR A 244 -1.36 -0.74 0.99
CA THR A 244 -2.57 -0.16 0.42
C THR A 244 -2.70 -0.63 -1.02
N VAL A 245 -3.90 -1.02 -1.44
CA VAL A 245 -4.17 -1.47 -2.80
C VAL A 245 -5.54 -1.00 -3.23
N GLU A 246 -5.70 -0.58 -4.47
CA GLU A 246 -7.01 -0.27 -5.04
C GLU A 246 -7.48 -1.44 -5.91
N LYS A 247 -8.66 -1.98 -5.61
CA LYS A 247 -9.24 -3.10 -6.37
C LYS A 247 -10.62 -2.67 -6.87
N ALA A 248 -10.76 -2.58 -8.20
CA ALA A 248 -12.00 -2.18 -8.86
C ALA A 248 -12.57 -0.84 -8.35
N GLY A 249 -11.70 0.14 -8.10
CA GLY A 249 -12.08 1.47 -7.58
C GLY A 249 -12.26 1.52 -6.06
N ILE A 250 -12.16 0.38 -5.36
CA ILE A 250 -12.28 0.33 -3.90
C ILE A 250 -10.88 0.32 -3.29
N PRO A 251 -10.52 1.33 -2.50
CA PRO A 251 -9.23 1.34 -1.84
C PRO A 251 -9.27 0.46 -0.59
N LEU A 252 -8.24 -0.38 -0.47
CA LEU A 252 -8.07 -1.40 0.56
C LEU A 252 -6.82 -1.09 1.38
N VAL A 253 -6.92 -1.32 2.69
CA VAL A 253 -5.80 -1.34 3.62
C VAL A 253 -5.62 -2.79 4.09
N ILE A 254 -4.44 -3.36 3.87
CA ILE A 254 -4.12 -4.73 4.26
C ILE A 254 -2.97 -4.69 5.24
N PHE A 255 -3.10 -5.39 6.37
CA PHE A 255 -2.00 -5.51 7.32
C PHE A 255 -2.03 -6.85 8.05
N GLY A 256 -0.86 -7.33 8.43
CA GLY A 256 -0.74 -8.48 9.32
C GLY A 256 -0.96 -8.10 10.78
N ARG A 257 -1.46 -9.05 11.56
CA ARG A 257 -1.50 -8.97 13.02
C ARG A 257 -0.67 -10.12 13.57
N LEU A 258 0.43 -9.75 14.21
CA LEU A 258 1.37 -10.67 14.85
C LEU A 258 1.91 -9.98 16.10
N GLY A 259 1.71 -10.61 17.26
CA GLY A 259 2.11 -10.07 18.55
C GLY A 259 2.39 -11.19 19.54
N ALA A 260 3.28 -10.96 20.50
CA ALA A 260 3.65 -11.97 21.50
C ALA A 260 2.46 -12.39 22.38
N ASN A 261 1.44 -11.53 22.46
CA ASN A 261 0.18 -11.76 23.18
C ASN A 261 -0.96 -12.27 22.28
N ILE A 262 -0.68 -12.52 21.00
CA ILE A 262 -1.69 -12.89 19.99
C ILE A 262 -1.42 -14.34 19.60
N GLY A 263 -2.21 -15.27 20.13
CA GLY A 263 -2.01 -16.72 19.91
C GLY A 263 -2.27 -17.22 18.48
N LYS A 264 -2.65 -16.35 17.54
CA LYS A 264 -2.89 -16.66 16.13
C LYS A 264 -2.40 -15.52 15.24
N THR A 265 -1.69 -15.86 14.17
CA THR A 265 -1.30 -14.90 13.13
C THR A 265 -2.45 -14.78 12.13
N ASP A 266 -2.93 -13.56 11.91
CA ASP A 266 -4.00 -13.27 10.96
C ASP A 266 -3.63 -12.09 10.03
N ILE A 267 -4.25 -12.06 8.84
CA ILE A 267 -4.17 -10.93 7.91
C ILE A 267 -5.53 -10.25 7.92
N GLN A 268 -5.55 -8.93 8.17
CA GLN A 268 -6.76 -8.13 8.10
C GLN A 268 -6.80 -7.33 6.81
N ILE A 269 -7.97 -7.32 6.18
CA ILE A 269 -8.26 -6.56 4.96
C ILE A 269 -9.41 -5.62 5.30
N TRP A 270 -9.14 -4.33 5.12
CA TRP A 270 -10.01 -3.22 5.47
C TRP A 270 -10.43 -2.51 4.17
N GLU A 271 -11.71 -2.55 3.82
CA GLU A 271 -12.25 -1.99 2.58
C GLU A 271 -13.03 -0.70 2.85
N LYS A 272 -12.67 0.40 2.19
CA LYS A 272 -13.44 1.64 2.28
C LYS A 272 -14.81 1.44 1.65
N ILE A 273 -15.89 1.65 2.40
CA ILE A 273 -17.24 1.70 1.86
C ILE A 273 -17.60 3.17 1.65
N ASP A 274 -17.71 3.60 0.39
CA ASP A 274 -18.23 4.94 0.10
C ASP A 274 -19.73 4.98 0.45
N ARG A 275 -20.08 5.77 1.47
CA ARG A 275 -21.47 6.19 1.68
C ARG A 275 -21.79 7.36 0.77
N PRO A 276 -23.03 7.48 0.27
CA PRO A 276 -23.42 8.65 -0.50
C PRO A 276 -23.30 9.90 0.37
N SER A 277 -22.58 10.90 -0.15
CA SER A 277 -22.28 12.17 0.52
C SER A 277 -23.56 12.81 1.06
N LYS A 278 -23.52 13.38 2.28
CA LYS A 278 -24.62 14.19 2.82
C LYS A 278 -24.28 15.68 2.66
N ASP A 279 -25.25 16.48 2.20
CA ASP A 279 -25.12 17.94 2.18
C ASP A 279 -25.07 18.52 3.62
N ALA A 280 -24.80 19.81 3.73
CA ALA A 280 -24.73 20.53 5.01
C ALA A 280 -26.01 20.45 5.85
N ASN A 281 -27.12 19.98 5.27
CA ASN A 281 -28.41 19.78 5.92
C ASN A 281 -28.72 18.29 6.17
N GLY A 282 -27.75 17.39 5.99
CA GLY A 282 -27.88 15.96 6.22
C GLY A 282 -28.58 15.19 5.10
N ARG A 283 -28.82 15.80 3.93
CA ARG A 283 -29.50 15.15 2.79
C ARG A 283 -28.50 14.41 1.93
N ILE A 284 -28.84 13.18 1.58
CA ILE A 284 -28.01 12.32 0.73
C ILE A 284 -27.96 12.91 -0.69
N THR A 285 -26.78 13.33 -1.16
CA THR A 285 -26.53 13.78 -2.53
C THR A 285 -26.25 12.59 -3.44
N PHE A 286 -27.27 12.10 -4.12
CA PHE A 286 -27.12 11.08 -5.17
C PHE A 286 -27.04 11.75 -6.56
N GLN A 287 -25.84 12.17 -6.98
CA GLN A 287 -25.65 12.74 -8.32
C GLN A 287 -25.71 11.68 -9.43
N GLU A 288 -25.14 10.48 -9.21
CA GLU A 288 -25.12 9.41 -10.21
C GLU A 288 -26.47 8.66 -10.30
N SER A 289 -27.23 8.60 -9.20
CA SER A 289 -28.56 7.96 -9.20
C SER A 289 -29.62 8.83 -9.84
N ALA A 290 -29.49 10.16 -9.85
CA ALA A 290 -30.47 11.02 -10.51
C ALA A 290 -30.56 10.72 -12.00
N LEU A 291 -29.43 10.48 -12.67
CA LEU A 291 -29.41 10.10 -14.09
C LEU A 291 -29.98 8.69 -14.31
N ALA A 292 -29.62 7.73 -13.45
CA ALA A 292 -30.15 6.37 -13.53
C ALA A 292 -31.66 6.31 -13.25
N ILE A 293 -32.14 7.09 -12.28
CA ILE A 293 -33.57 7.25 -11.95
C ILE A 293 -34.28 7.95 -13.11
N MET A 294 -33.70 9.00 -13.71
CA MET A 294 -34.28 9.66 -14.90
C MET A 294 -34.35 8.71 -16.11
N CYS A 295 -33.34 7.85 -16.31
CA CYS A 295 -33.34 6.80 -17.34
C CYS A 295 -34.38 5.70 -17.04
N LEU A 296 -34.53 5.31 -15.78
CA LEU A 296 -35.57 4.36 -15.34
C LEU A 296 -36.96 4.96 -15.55
N LEU A 297 -37.19 6.21 -15.16
CA LEU A 297 -38.47 6.90 -15.35
C LEU A 297 -38.80 7.10 -16.83
N SER A 298 -37.80 7.40 -17.69
CA SER A 298 -38.03 7.55 -19.13
C SER A 298 -38.32 6.21 -19.83
N THR A 299 -37.64 5.15 -19.43
CA THR A 299 -37.93 3.78 -19.93
C THR A 299 -39.29 3.27 -19.44
N MET A 300 -39.69 3.59 -18.21
CA MET A 300 -41.04 3.32 -17.70
C MET A 300 -42.12 4.09 -18.45
N PHE A 301 -41.90 5.38 -18.72
CA PHE A 301 -42.82 6.19 -19.52
C PHE A 301 -43.02 5.62 -20.93
N LEU A 302 -41.95 5.12 -21.55
CA LEU A 302 -42.01 4.42 -22.84
C LEU A 302 -42.79 3.10 -22.75
N LEU A 303 -42.56 2.29 -21.73
CA LEU A 303 -43.24 0.99 -21.54
C LEU A 303 -44.75 1.15 -21.31
N GLU A 304 -45.17 2.14 -20.51
CA GLU A 304 -46.59 2.38 -20.23
C GLU A 304 -47.32 3.02 -21.43
N ASN A 305 -46.71 4.03 -22.07
CA ASN A 305 -47.42 4.82 -23.09
C ASN A 305 -47.29 4.26 -24.52
N VAL A 306 -46.19 3.57 -24.83
CA VAL A 306 -45.97 3.01 -26.18
C VAL A 306 -46.33 1.53 -26.24
N LEU A 307 -45.96 0.76 -25.21
CA LEU A 307 -46.13 -0.69 -25.19
C LEU A 307 -47.37 -1.15 -24.39
N LYS A 308 -48.09 -0.24 -23.73
CA LYS A 308 -49.29 -0.50 -22.90
C LYS A 308 -49.09 -1.60 -21.86
N VAL A 309 -47.88 -1.73 -21.32
CA VAL A 309 -47.58 -2.68 -20.24
C VAL A 309 -47.73 -1.94 -18.91
N PRO A 310 -48.55 -2.42 -17.96
CA PRO A 310 -48.70 -1.79 -16.65
C PRO A 310 -47.48 -2.12 -15.76
N VAL A 311 -46.58 -1.16 -15.56
CA VAL A 311 -45.32 -1.37 -14.82
C VAL A 311 -45.35 -0.75 -13.41
N THR A 312 -46.27 0.19 -13.18
CA THR A 312 -46.37 0.99 -11.96
C THR A 312 -46.54 0.17 -10.68
N GLU A 313 -47.41 -0.83 -10.64
CA GLU A 313 -47.68 -1.62 -9.41
C GLU A 313 -46.49 -2.46 -8.93
N TYR A 314 -45.73 -3.06 -9.86
CA TYR A 314 -44.61 -3.94 -9.52
C TYR A 314 -43.38 -3.18 -9.01
N VAL A 315 -43.17 -1.96 -9.52
CA VAL A 315 -41.99 -1.16 -9.16
C VAL A 315 -42.14 -0.53 -7.78
N PHE A 316 -43.33 -0.06 -7.41
CA PHE A 316 -43.55 0.49 -6.06
C PHE A 316 -43.33 -0.55 -4.96
N GLN A 317 -43.71 -1.80 -5.21
CA GLN A 317 -43.48 -2.90 -4.29
C GLN A 317 -41.98 -3.21 -4.15
N TRP A 318 -41.24 -3.15 -5.25
CA TRP A 318 -39.78 -3.36 -5.26
C TRP A 318 -39.02 -2.20 -4.59
N LEU A 319 -39.45 -0.96 -4.81
CA LEU A 319 -38.82 0.23 -4.24
C LEU A 319 -38.99 0.29 -2.72
N ASN A 320 -40.18 -0.01 -2.21
CA ASN A 320 -40.44 -0.07 -0.77
C ASN A 320 -39.59 -1.16 -0.10
N LEU A 321 -39.44 -2.33 -0.75
CA LEU A 321 -38.60 -3.41 -0.24
C LEU A 321 -37.11 -3.01 -0.19
N ALA A 322 -36.63 -2.24 -1.18
CA ALA A 322 -35.26 -1.74 -1.23
C ALA A 322 -34.99 -0.66 -0.17
N ILE A 323 -35.97 0.19 0.12
CA ILE A 323 -35.87 1.24 1.16
C ILE A 323 -35.86 0.61 2.55
N GLU A 324 -36.75 -0.36 2.84
CA GLU A 324 -36.79 -1.05 4.12
C GLU A 324 -35.51 -1.85 4.42
N GLN A 325 -34.84 -2.37 3.39
CA GLN A 325 -33.55 -3.06 3.53
C GLN A 325 -32.36 -2.12 3.76
N THR A 326 -32.48 -0.83 3.43
CA THR A 326 -31.38 0.14 3.53
C THR A 326 -31.39 0.97 4.83
N GLU A 327 -32.55 1.17 5.47
CA GLU A 327 -32.65 1.93 6.74
C GLU A 327 -31.78 1.40 7.90
N PRO A 328 -31.63 0.08 8.14
CA PRO A 328 -30.81 -0.42 9.26
C PRO A 328 -29.31 -0.11 9.12
N TYR A 329 -28.83 0.17 7.91
CA TYR A 329 -27.41 0.44 7.64
C TYR A 329 -27.00 1.90 7.94
N LEU A 330 -27.96 2.82 8.11
CA LEU A 330 -27.72 4.26 8.19
C LEU A 330 -27.64 4.82 9.61
N ALA A 331 -27.91 4.03 10.65
CA ALA A 331 -28.03 4.49 12.04
C ALA A 331 -26.70 4.57 12.84
N GLY A 332 -25.55 4.27 12.23
CA GLY A 332 -24.23 4.33 12.87
C GLY A 332 -23.55 5.70 12.73
N LYS A 333 -23.08 6.28 13.85
CA LYS A 333 -22.31 7.53 13.98
C LYS A 333 -21.23 7.70 12.89
N ASP A 334 -21.03 8.95 12.48
CA ASP A 334 -20.09 9.47 11.47
C ASP A 334 -18.68 8.91 11.59
N LYS A 335 -18.46 7.76 10.98
CA LYS A 335 -17.16 7.23 10.57
C LYS A 335 -17.36 6.63 9.19
N ASP A 336 -16.41 6.81 8.29
CA ASP A 336 -16.34 6.00 7.07
C ASP A 336 -16.21 4.54 7.53
N ILE A 337 -17.30 3.78 7.50
CA ILE A 337 -17.29 2.41 8.01
C ILE A 337 -16.50 1.56 7.03
N ILE A 338 -15.55 0.81 7.58
CA ILE A 338 -14.64 -0.03 6.83
C ILE A 338 -15.08 -1.49 6.99
N HIS A 339 -15.31 -2.21 5.89
CA HIS A 339 -15.56 -3.65 5.98
C HIS A 339 -14.25 -4.37 6.33
N ASN A 340 -14.27 -5.18 7.39
CA ASN A 340 -13.10 -5.96 7.81
C ASN A 340 -13.29 -7.44 7.45
N THR A 341 -12.40 -7.95 6.61
CA THR A 341 -12.23 -9.40 6.39
C THR A 341 -10.95 -9.86 7.09
N THR A 342 -11.08 -10.87 7.95
CA THR A 342 -9.92 -11.51 8.60
C THR A 342 -9.62 -12.84 7.94
N ILE A 343 -8.37 -13.03 7.54
CA ILE A 343 -7.84 -14.28 7.00
C ILE A 343 -6.99 -14.94 8.07
N TYR A 344 -7.36 -16.14 8.46
CA TYR A 344 -6.55 -16.98 9.36
C TYR A 344 -5.52 -17.76 8.54
N LEU A 345 -4.26 -17.69 8.95
CA LEU A 345 -3.14 -18.41 8.34
C LEU A 345 -2.97 -19.81 8.93
#